data_AF-A0A3Q3FJY4-F1
#
_entry.id   AF-A0A3Q3FJY4-F1
#
_cell.length_a   1.000
_cell.length_b   1.000
_cell.length_c   1.000
_cell.angle_alpha   90.00
_cell.angle_beta   90.00
_cell.angle_gamma   90.00
#
_symmetry.space_group_name_H-M   'P 1'
#
loop_
_entity.id
_entity.type
_entity.pdbx_description
1 polymer ?
#
loop_
_entity_poly.entity_id
_entity_poly.type
_entity_poly.pdbx_seq_one_letter_code
_entity_poly.pdbx_strand_id
1 'polypeptide(L)'
;WGLQCLVIFISMFFLVDEPQRPKTHCEHHRDSVQTTSPEGYPLYGAYAPQCNANGQYTSLQCYSSTGECWCVDSTGQERPGTRTSAGTQPQDCDKPGETLIMS
;
A
#
# COMPACT_ATOMS: atom_id res chain seq x y z
N TRP A 1 -45.14 -17.91 7.49
CA TRP A 1 -44.72 -16.51 7.60
C TRP A 1 -44.09 -16.24 8.97
N GLY A 2 -42.93 -16.83 9.27
CA GLY A 2 -42.34 -16.69 10.61
C GLY A 2 -40.84 -17.00 10.67
N LEU A 3 -40.41 -18.05 9.97
CA LEU A 3 -38.98 -18.41 9.92
C LEU A 3 -38.25 -17.81 8.70
N GLN A 4 -38.93 -17.73 7.54
CA GLN A 4 -38.39 -17.20 6.28
C GLN A 4 -38.05 -15.69 6.36
N CYS A 5 -38.76 -14.90 7.17
CA CYS A 5 -38.47 -13.47 7.34
C CYS A 5 -37.26 -13.24 8.27
N LEU A 6 -37.08 -14.09 9.29
CA LEU A 6 -35.97 -13.98 10.24
C LEU A 6 -34.62 -14.27 9.56
N VAL A 7 -34.58 -15.27 8.66
CA VAL A 7 -33.37 -15.53 7.85
C VAL A 7 -33.02 -14.37 6.93
N ILE A 8 -34.00 -13.63 6.39
CA ILE A 8 -33.72 -12.44 5.56
C ILE A 8 -33.10 -11.31 6.42
N PHE A 9 -33.56 -11.11 7.66
CA PHE A 9 -32.95 -10.16 8.59
C PHE A 9 -31.54 -10.56 9.02
N ILE A 10 -31.31 -11.84 9.30
CA ILE A 10 -30.00 -12.38 9.64
C ILE A 10 -29.05 -12.29 8.42
N SER A 11 -29.56 -12.54 7.20
CA SER A 11 -28.81 -12.37 5.94
C SER A 11 -28.48 -10.92 5.65
N MET A 12 -29.39 -9.97 5.91
CA MET A 12 -29.11 -8.53 5.82
C MET A 12 -28.10 -8.08 6.88
N PHE A 13 -28.11 -8.67 8.08
CA PHE A 13 -27.08 -8.46 9.10
C PHE A 13 -25.72 -9.04 8.69
N PHE A 14 -25.68 -10.18 7.99
CA PHE A 14 -24.45 -10.73 7.41
C PHE A 14 -23.94 -9.95 6.17
N LEU A 15 -24.79 -9.13 5.55
CA LEU A 15 -24.43 -8.17 4.50
C LEU A 15 -24.06 -6.78 5.05
N VAL A 16 -24.03 -6.60 6.37
CA VAL A 16 -23.31 -5.48 6.97
C VAL A 16 -21.85 -5.83 6.84
N ASP A 17 -21.26 -5.43 5.71
CA ASP A 17 -19.82 -5.28 5.54
C ASP A 17 -19.28 -4.76 6.88
N GLU A 18 -18.53 -5.61 7.60
CA GLU A 18 -17.86 -5.27 8.87
C GLU A 18 -17.33 -3.87 8.73
N PRO A 19 -17.62 -2.89 9.61
CA PRO A 19 -17.47 -1.47 9.31
C PRO A 19 -16.06 -1.23 8.77
N GLN A 20 -15.94 -1.25 7.44
CA GLN A 20 -14.64 -1.25 6.80
C GLN A 20 -14.18 0.16 7.07
N ARG A 21 -13.18 0.25 7.95
CA ARG A 21 -12.50 1.51 8.25
C ARG A 21 -12.34 2.25 6.91
N PRO A 22 -12.73 3.53 6.82
CA PRO A 22 -12.57 4.29 5.59
C PRO A 22 -11.13 4.15 5.08
N LYS A 23 -10.98 3.71 3.83
CA LYS A 23 -9.66 3.50 3.24
C LYS A 23 -8.88 4.81 3.27
N THR A 24 -7.61 4.72 3.64
CA THR A 24 -6.69 5.86 3.60
C THR A 24 -6.26 6.18 2.17
N HIS A 25 -5.51 7.27 2.02
CA HIS A 25 -4.91 7.62 0.74
C HIS A 25 -3.97 6.51 0.22
N CYS A 26 -3.12 5.93 1.08
CA CYS A 26 -2.21 4.86 0.69
C CYS A 26 -2.98 3.59 0.28
N GLU A 27 -3.98 3.20 1.05
CA GLU A 27 -4.79 2.01 0.75
C GLU A 27 -5.57 2.18 -0.56
N HIS A 28 -6.15 3.36 -0.78
CA HIS A 28 -6.84 3.65 -2.03
C HIS A 28 -5.88 3.69 -3.22
N HIS A 29 -4.66 4.23 -3.04
CA HIS A 29 -3.63 4.20 -4.07
C HIS A 29 -3.23 2.75 -4.38
N ARG A 30 -2.90 1.95 -3.36
CA ARG A 30 -2.56 0.52 -3.52
C ARG A 30 -3.63 -0.24 -4.31
N ASP A 31 -4.89 -0.03 -3.97
CA ASP A 31 -6.01 -0.76 -4.58
C ASP A 31 -6.35 -0.24 -5.99
N SER A 32 -5.97 1.01 -6.31
CA SER A 32 -6.11 1.57 -7.65
C SER A 32 -5.08 1.04 -8.65
N VAL A 33 -3.98 0.45 -8.16
CA VAL A 33 -2.98 -0.19 -9.00
C VAL A 33 -3.47 -1.58 -9.40
N GLN A 34 -3.56 -1.84 -10.70
CA GLN A 34 -3.84 -3.17 -11.25
C GLN A 34 -2.65 -4.11 -11.03
N THR A 35 -2.55 -4.67 -9.82
CA THR A 35 -1.60 -5.72 -9.49
C THR A 35 -2.15 -7.12 -9.73
N THR A 36 -3.43 -7.24 -10.09
CA THR A 36 -4.09 -8.53 -10.38
C THR A 36 -4.91 -8.46 -11.66
N SER A 37 -4.90 -9.55 -12.42
CA SER A 37 -5.65 -9.72 -13.66
C SER A 37 -7.13 -9.82 -13.32
N PRO A 38 -8.06 -9.54 -14.26
CA PRO A 38 -9.47 -9.88 -14.08
C PRO A 38 -9.70 -11.35 -13.66
N GLU A 39 -8.74 -12.23 -13.97
CA GLU A 39 -8.74 -13.65 -13.63
C GLU A 39 -8.07 -13.97 -12.27
N GLY A 40 -7.60 -12.96 -11.54
CA GLY A 40 -7.00 -13.10 -10.19
C GLY A 40 -5.49 -13.37 -10.15
N TYR A 41 -4.81 -13.44 -11.30
CA TYR A 41 -3.36 -13.64 -11.34
C TYR A 41 -2.59 -12.37 -11.02
N PRO A 42 -1.52 -12.41 -10.21
CA PRO A 42 -0.68 -11.24 -9.95
C PRO A 42 0.03 -10.77 -11.23
N LEU A 43 -0.14 -9.49 -11.58
CA LEU A 43 0.59 -8.82 -12.64
C LEU A 43 1.94 -8.39 -12.08
N TYR A 44 2.98 -9.06 -12.55
CA TYR A 44 4.35 -8.67 -12.27
C TYR A 44 4.69 -7.44 -13.13
N GLY A 45 5.07 -6.34 -12.48
CA GLY A 45 5.52 -5.12 -13.16
C GLY A 45 4.68 -3.87 -12.89
N ALA A 46 3.70 -3.92 -11.99
CA ALA A 46 3.08 -2.72 -11.43
C ALA A 46 3.59 -2.47 -10.01
N TYR A 47 4.01 -1.24 -9.72
CA TYR A 47 4.38 -0.84 -8.38
C TYR A 47 3.12 -0.58 -7.54
N ALA A 48 2.92 -1.35 -6.49
CA ALA A 48 1.92 -1.07 -5.46
C ALA A 48 2.58 -0.42 -4.24
N PRO A 49 2.11 0.75 -3.78
CA PRO A 49 2.63 1.37 -2.57
C PRO A 49 2.39 0.51 -1.33
N GLN A 50 3.38 0.54 -0.44
CA GLN A 50 3.38 -0.15 0.83
C GLN A 50 2.79 0.77 1.90
N CYS A 51 1.79 0.25 2.62
CA CYS A 51 1.11 0.96 3.68
C CYS A 51 1.40 0.28 5.03
N ASN A 52 1.55 1.07 6.09
CA ASN A 52 1.71 0.56 7.45
C ASN A 52 0.36 0.10 8.05
N ALA A 53 0.38 -0.40 9.29
CA ALA A 53 -0.82 -0.87 9.98
C ALA A 53 -1.89 0.21 10.20
N ASN A 54 -1.51 1.49 10.15
CA ASN A 54 -2.43 2.63 10.22
C ASN A 54 -2.93 3.08 8.84
N GLY A 55 -2.58 2.36 7.77
CA GLY A 55 -2.89 2.72 6.40
C GLY A 55 -2.12 3.94 5.89
N GLN A 56 -1.07 4.41 6.57
CA GLN A 56 -0.23 5.49 6.05
C GLN A 56 0.88 4.91 5.16
N TYR A 57 1.46 5.72 4.27
CA TYR A 57 2.63 5.30 3.50
C TYR A 57 3.77 4.92 4.45
N THR A 58 4.40 3.78 4.19
CA THR A 58 5.70 3.49 4.80
C THR A 58 6.71 4.50 4.25
N SER A 59 7.54 5.06 5.13
CA SER A 59 8.54 6.06 4.77
C SER A 59 9.53 5.52 3.75
N LEU A 60 9.85 4.23 3.82
CA LEU A 60 10.56 3.48 2.79
C LEU A 60 9.56 2.75 1.89
N GLN A 61 9.71 2.94 0.58
CA GLN A 61 8.98 2.23 -0.46
C GLN A 61 9.95 1.41 -1.29
N CYS A 62 9.60 0.17 -1.61
CA CYS A 62 10.42 -0.73 -2.40
C CYS A 62 9.62 -1.32 -3.54
N TYR A 63 10.19 -1.27 -4.74
CA TYR A 63 9.62 -1.88 -5.91
C TYR A 63 10.21 -3.27 -6.14
N SER A 64 9.48 -4.29 -5.70
CA SER A 64 9.94 -5.70 -5.75
C SER A 64 10.33 -6.18 -7.15
N SER A 65 9.74 -5.60 -8.21
CA SER A 65 10.05 -6.01 -9.59
C SER A 65 11.40 -5.52 -10.09
N THR A 66 11.85 -4.33 -9.67
CA THR A 66 13.15 -3.77 -10.07
C THR A 66 14.20 -3.91 -8.97
N GLY A 67 13.77 -4.17 -7.73
CA GLY A 67 14.62 -4.20 -6.55
C GLY A 67 15.03 -2.81 -6.05
N GLU A 68 14.45 -1.74 -6.59
CA GLU A 68 14.75 -0.37 -6.17
C GLU A 68 13.96 0.01 -4.92
N CYS A 69 14.57 0.78 -4.02
CA CYS A 69 13.87 1.37 -2.87
C CYS A 69 14.12 2.88 -2.80
N TRP A 70 13.14 3.64 -2.32
CA TRP A 70 13.23 5.09 -2.14
C TRP A 70 12.46 5.55 -0.91
N CYS A 71 12.76 6.76 -0.42
CA CYS A 71 12.00 7.35 0.67
C CYS A 71 10.84 8.18 0.12
N VAL A 72 9.69 8.12 0.79
CA VAL A 72 8.52 8.94 0.49
C VAL A 72 8.12 9.83 1.68
N ASP A 73 7.38 10.90 1.39
CA ASP A 73 6.73 11.70 2.41
C ASP A 73 5.36 11.11 2.84
N SER A 74 4.63 11.82 3.71
CA SER A 74 3.31 11.39 4.21
C SER A 74 2.24 11.28 3.13
N THR A 75 2.46 11.90 1.96
CA THR A 75 1.57 11.82 0.80
C THR A 75 1.93 10.68 -0.16
N GLY A 76 3.06 10.00 0.09
CA GLY A 76 3.58 8.95 -0.77
C GLY A 76 4.47 9.47 -1.91
N GLN A 77 4.87 10.75 -1.87
CA GLN A 77 5.72 11.34 -2.89
C GLN A 77 7.20 11.04 -2.61
N GLU A 78 7.92 10.59 -3.64
CA GLU A 78 9.35 10.28 -3.57
C GLU A 78 10.18 11.52 -3.19
N ARG A 79 11.08 11.35 -2.22
CA ARG A 79 12.08 12.35 -1.83
C ARG A 79 13.25 12.31 -2.82
N PRO A 80 13.63 13.44 -3.43
CA PRO A 80 14.72 13.49 -4.40
C PRO A 80 16.04 12.92 -3.84
N GLY A 81 16.73 12.10 -4.63
CA GLY A 81 18.04 11.55 -4.27
C GLY A 81 18.02 10.38 -3.27
N THR A 82 16.84 9.87 -2.91
CA THR A 82 16.72 8.72 -1.97
C THR A 82 16.55 7.37 -2.67
N ARG A 83 16.39 7.36 -4.00
CA ARG A 83 16.24 6.12 -4.77
C ARG A 83 17.56 5.37 -4.85
N THR A 84 17.51 4.10 -4.49
CA THR A 84 18.64 3.17 -4.44
C THR A 84 18.44 2.05 -5.45
N SER A 85 19.54 1.61 -6.07
CA SER A 85 19.54 0.49 -7.02
C SER A 85 19.41 -0.86 -6.31
N ALA A 86 18.93 -1.86 -7.05
CA ALA A 86 18.83 -3.24 -6.58
C ALA A 86 20.14 -3.75 -5.96
N GLY A 87 20.06 -4.24 -4.72
CA GLY A 87 21.21 -4.77 -3.98
C GLY A 87 21.91 -3.77 -3.05
N THR A 88 21.49 -2.50 -3.05
CA THR A 88 21.92 -1.52 -2.03
C THR A 88 21.09 -1.71 -0.77
N GLN A 89 21.69 -1.50 0.42
CA GLN A 89 20.93 -1.53 1.67
C GLN A 89 19.85 -0.43 1.67
N PRO A 90 18.63 -0.72 2.14
CA PRO A 90 17.59 0.29 2.22
C PRO A 90 18.03 1.47 3.10
N GLN A 91 17.85 2.69 2.60
CA GLN A 91 18.18 3.88 3.36
C GLN A 91 17.25 4.03 4.55
N ASP A 92 17.81 4.45 5.70
CA ASP A 92 17.03 4.86 6.85
C ASP A 92 16.32 6.18 6.55
N CYS A 93 15.02 6.10 6.23
CA CYS A 93 14.21 7.26 5.84
C CYS A 93 13.83 8.17 7.03
N ASP A 94 14.06 7.72 8.26
CA ASP A 94 13.83 8.51 9.48
C ASP A 94 15.04 9.39 9.81
N LYS A 95 16.20 9.11 9.22
CA LYS A 95 17.36 10.00 9.27
C LYS A 95 17.23 11.09 8.20
N PRO A 96 17.42 12.38 8.55
CA PRO A 96 17.61 13.41 7.53
C PRO A 96 18.80 12.98 6.69
N GLY A 97 18.55 12.83 5.37
CA GLY A 97 19.53 12.27 4.45
C GLY A 97 20.89 12.89 4.67
N GLU A 98 21.85 12.04 5.03
CA GLU A 98 23.26 12.38 4.96
C GLU A 98 23.56 12.56 3.48
N THR A 99 23.30 13.78 3.01
CA THR A 99 23.86 14.31 1.78
C THR A 99 25.34 14.09 1.93
N LEU A 100 25.84 13.01 1.33
CA LEU A 100 27.26 12.87 1.03
C LEU A 100 27.58 14.03 0.11
N ILE A 101 27.91 15.15 0.74
CA ILE A 101 28.79 16.18 0.23
C ILE A 101 29.93 15.43 -0.44
N MET A 102 29.88 15.39 -1.77
CA MET A 102 31.03 15.13 -2.61
C MET A 102 32.16 16.02 -2.07
N SER A 103 33.05 15.41 -1.28
CA SER A 103 34.25 16.01 -0.69
C SER A 103 35.43 15.56 -1.52
#